data_AF-A0A3L8C365-F1
#
_entry.id   AF-A0A3L8C365-F1
#
_cell.length_a   1.000
_cell.length_b   1.000
_cell.length_c   1.000
_cell.angle_alpha   90.00
_cell.angle_beta   90.00
_cell.angle_gamma   90.00
#
_symmetry.space_group_name_H-M   'P 1'
#
loop_
_entity.id
_entity.type
_entity.pdbx_description
1 polymer ?
#
loop_
_entity_poly.entity_id
_entity_poly.type
_entity_poly.pdbx_seq_one_letter_code
_entity_poly.pdbx_strand_id
1 'polypeptide(L)'
;WTKITKIVLPSSVPMIFTGLRLSLGVGWMVLIAAEMLAQNPGLGKFVWDEFQNGSSQSLGRIMVAVLTIGFIGFLLDRLMLSLQKSFSWDKDAIVR
;
A
#
# COMPACT_ATOMS: atom_id res chain seq x y z
N TRP A 1 -24.03 17.73 20.42
CA TRP A 1 -23.99 16.44 19.71
C TRP A 1 -24.19 16.58 18.19
N THR A 2 -25.21 17.27 17.70
CA THR A 2 -25.54 17.36 16.26
C THR A 2 -24.55 18.17 15.39
N LYS A 3 -23.77 19.10 15.95
CA LYS A 3 -22.73 19.87 15.21
C LYS A 3 -21.46 19.04 14.92
N ILE A 4 -21.15 18.06 15.77
CA ILE A 4 -19.88 17.31 15.71
C ILE A 4 -19.92 16.34 14.52
N THR A 5 -21.04 15.64 14.32
CA THR A 5 -21.20 14.66 13.23
C THR A 5 -21.50 15.30 11.86
N LYS A 6 -22.00 16.54 11.81
CA LYS A 6 -22.41 17.20 10.56
C LYS A 6 -21.35 18.12 9.94
N ILE A 7 -20.38 18.58 10.75
CA ILE A 7 -19.35 19.55 10.32
C ILE A 7 -17.93 18.97 10.45
N VAL A 8 -17.65 18.24 11.53
CA VAL A 8 -16.29 17.69 11.78
C VAL A 8 -16.07 16.43 10.95
N LEU A 9 -17.12 15.60 10.79
CA LEU A 9 -17.04 14.37 9.99
C LEU A 9 -16.66 14.61 8.52
N PRO A 10 -17.26 15.55 7.76
CA PRO A 10 -16.83 15.80 6.37
C PRO A 10 -15.42 16.39 6.29
N SER A 11 -15.02 17.28 7.21
CA SER A 11 -13.68 17.89 7.20
C SER A 11 -12.55 16.95 7.65
N SER A 12 -12.84 15.94 8.48
CA SER A 12 -11.84 14.97 8.95
C SER A 12 -11.65 13.78 8.02
N VAL A 13 -12.60 13.51 7.12
CA VAL A 13 -12.51 12.40 6.16
C VAL A 13 -11.26 12.47 5.27
N PRO A 14 -10.91 13.61 4.66
CA PRO A 14 -9.68 13.73 3.88
C PRO A 14 -8.43 13.40 4.72
N MET A 15 -8.43 13.83 5.99
CA MET A 15 -7.32 13.68 6.92
C MET A 15 -7.15 12.23 7.41
N ILE A 16 -8.25 11.51 7.59
CA ILE A 16 -8.23 10.07 7.90
C ILE A 16 -7.68 9.29 6.71
N PHE A 17 -8.13 9.59 5.48
CA PHE A 17 -7.62 8.92 4.28
C PHE A 17 -6.13 9.17 4.02
N THR A 18 -5.61 10.38 4.29
CA THR A 18 -4.15 10.61 4.24
C THR A 18 -3.41 9.79 5.27
N GLY A 19 -3.91 9.69 6.51
CA GLY A 19 -3.34 8.82 7.54
C GLY A 19 -3.34 7.35 7.13
N LEU A 20 -4.43 6.89 6.51
CA LEU A 20 -4.62 5.51 6.06
C LEU A 20 -3.72 5.15 4.88
N ARG A 21 -3.48 6.10 3.97
CA ARG A 21 -2.49 5.96 2.89
C ARG A 21 -1.08 5.85 3.44
N LEU A 22 -0.73 6.71 4.41
CA LEU A 22 0.60 6.71 5.03
C LEU A 22 0.86 5.38 5.74
N SER A 23 -0.12 4.89 6.51
CA SER A 23 0.00 3.60 7.21
C SER A 23 0.04 2.42 6.25
N LEU A 24 -0.67 2.46 5.11
CA LEU A 24 -0.57 1.43 4.07
C LEU A 24 0.81 1.40 3.41
N GLY A 25 1.39 2.56 3.10
CA GLY A 25 2.74 2.62 2.53
C GLY A 25 3.79 2.06 3.48
N VAL A 26 3.73 2.44 4.77
CA VAL A 26 4.64 1.91 5.81
C VAL A 26 4.37 0.42 6.05
N GLY A 27 3.11 0.01 6.13
CA GLY A 27 2.71 -1.38 6.35
C GLY A 27 3.15 -2.31 5.21
N TRP A 28 3.11 -1.84 3.96
CA TRP A 28 3.63 -2.58 2.81
C TRP A 28 5.12 -2.86 2.93
N MET A 29 5.92 -1.86 3.30
CA MET A 29 7.36 -2.04 3.52
C MET A 29 7.66 -2.99 4.66
N VAL A 30 6.91 -2.90 5.77
CA VAL A 30 7.05 -3.78 6.93
C VAL A 30 6.66 -5.22 6.58
N LEU A 31 5.61 -5.42 5.78
CA LEU A 31 5.17 -6.74 5.33
C LEU A 31 6.26 -7.41 4.47
N ILE A 32 6.88 -6.69 3.54
CA ILE A 32 7.99 -7.23 2.73
C ILE A 32 9.17 -7.61 3.64
N ALA A 33 9.55 -6.74 4.58
CA ALA A 33 10.62 -7.04 5.52
C ALA A 33 10.31 -8.28 6.38
N ALA A 34 9.05 -8.43 6.81
CA ALA A 34 8.59 -9.61 7.53
C ALA A 34 8.70 -10.88 6.67
N GLU A 35 8.30 -10.82 5.40
CA GLU A 35 8.42 -11.95 4.45
C GLU A 35 9.88 -12.35 4.20
N MET A 36 10.83 -11.41 4.25
CA MET A 36 12.26 -11.72 4.15
C MET A 36 12.78 -12.47 5.39
N LEU A 37 12.30 -12.10 6.59
CA LEU A 37 12.74 -12.67 7.87
C LEU A 37 12.03 -13.98 8.23
N ALA A 38 10.73 -14.10 7.92
CA ALA A 38 9.90 -15.23 8.34
C ALA A 38 10.19 -16.52 7.58
N GLN A 39 11.04 -16.48 6.54
CA GLN A 39 11.37 -17.64 5.67
C GLN A 39 10.13 -18.34 5.09
N ASN A 40 8.98 -17.67 5.10
CA ASN A 40 7.74 -18.17 4.50
C ASN A 40 7.86 -18.08 2.97
N PRO A 41 7.20 -18.97 2.20
CA PRO A 41 7.24 -18.89 0.75
C PRO A 41 6.53 -17.62 0.28
N GLY A 42 7.31 -16.61 -0.10
CA GLY A 42 6.84 -15.30 -0.55
C GLY A 42 7.85 -14.59 -1.48
N LEU A 43 7.42 -13.48 -2.10
CA LEU A 43 8.24 -12.71 -3.05
C LEU A 43 9.54 -12.17 -2.42
N GLY A 44 9.51 -11.79 -1.14
CA GLY A 44 10.68 -11.30 -0.40
C GLY A 44 11.72 -12.39 -0.12
N LYS A 45 11.27 -13.58 0.32
CA LYS A 45 12.14 -14.76 0.47
C LYS A 45 12.73 -15.18 -0.88
N PHE A 46 11.95 -15.15 -1.96
CA PHE A 46 12.44 -15.47 -3.31
C PHE A 46 13.56 -14.53 -3.77
N VAL A 47 13.43 -13.21 -3.53
CA VAL A 47 14.52 -12.25 -3.78
C VAL A 47 15.77 -12.59 -2.95
N TRP A 48 15.58 -12.87 -1.65
CA TRP A 48 16.68 -13.15 -0.73
C TRP A 48 17.44 -14.45 -1.07
N ASP A 49 16.71 -15.50 -1.44
CA ASP A 49 17.24 -16.81 -1.82
C ASP A 49 18.02 -16.74 -3.15
N GLU A 50 17.45 -16.06 -4.14
CA GLU A 50 18.11 -15.81 -5.42
C GLU A 50 19.34 -14.88 -5.26
N PHE A 51 19.31 -13.92 -4.32
CA PHE A 51 20.46 -13.06 -4.01
C PHE A 51 21.63 -13.84 -3.37
N GLN A 52 21.34 -14.81 -2.49
CA GLN A 52 22.38 -15.68 -1.93
C GLN A 52 22.96 -16.68 -2.96
N ASN A 53 22.20 -17.08 -3.98
CA ASN A 53 22.63 -18.09 -4.96
C ASN A 53 23.62 -17.55 -6.03
N GLY A 54 23.86 -16.24 -6.10
CA GLY A 54 25.04 -15.62 -6.74
C GLY A 54 25.30 -15.87 -8.24
N SER A 55 24.42 -16.56 -8.97
CA SER A 55 24.60 -16.89 -10.39
C SER A 55 23.95 -15.84 -11.31
N SER A 56 24.51 -15.58 -12.49
CA SER A 56 24.00 -14.56 -13.44
C SER A 56 22.53 -14.72 -13.84
N GLN A 57 21.94 -15.91 -13.67
CA GLN A 57 20.51 -16.17 -13.90
C GLN A 57 19.60 -15.77 -12.71
N SER A 58 20.15 -15.61 -11.50
CA SER A 58 19.41 -15.19 -10.31
C SER A 58 19.18 -13.67 -10.30
N LEU A 59 20.11 -12.87 -10.85
CA LEU A 59 19.95 -11.42 -11.00
C LEU A 59 18.72 -11.05 -11.83
N GLY A 60 18.45 -11.79 -12.91
CA GLY A 60 17.24 -11.59 -13.71
C GLY A 60 15.95 -11.85 -12.91
N ARG A 61 15.95 -12.88 -12.06
CA ARG A 61 14.81 -13.25 -11.22
C ARG A 61 14.57 -12.24 -10.09
N ILE A 62 15.64 -11.74 -9.49
CA ILE A 62 15.58 -10.66 -8.50
C ILE A 62 14.96 -9.40 -9.12
N MET A 63 15.37 -9.03 -10.34
CA MET A 63 14.83 -7.88 -11.05
C MET A 63 13.32 -8.01 -11.29
N VAL A 64 12.85 -9.18 -11.73
CA VAL A 64 11.42 -9.46 -11.92
C VAL A 64 10.66 -9.40 -10.59
N ALA A 65 11.22 -9.93 -9.51
CA ALA A 65 10.59 -9.91 -8.20
C ALA A 65 10.51 -8.48 -7.62
N VAL A 66 11.57 -7.68 -7.74
CA VAL A 66 11.56 -6.26 -7.34
C VAL A 66 10.57 -5.45 -8.18
N LEU A 67 10.50 -5.69 -9.50
CA LEU A 67 9.49 -5.08 -10.36
C LEU A 67 8.08 -5.46 -9.93
N THR A 68 7.84 -6.72 -9.59
CA THR A 68 6.54 -7.22 -9.14
C THR A 68 6.13 -6.56 -7.81
N ILE A 69 7.04 -6.47 -6.85
CA ILE A 69 6.83 -5.80 -5.56
C ILE A 69 6.52 -4.31 -5.75
N GLY A 70 7.31 -3.62 -6.59
CA GLY A 70 7.09 -2.23 -6.93
C GLY A 70 5.75 -2.00 -7.64
N PHE A 71 5.37 -2.90 -8.54
CA PHE A 71 4.10 -2.85 -9.24
C PHE A 71 2.92 -3.03 -8.28
N ILE A 72 2.99 -3.99 -7.35
CA ILE A 72 1.94 -4.20 -6.34
C ILE A 72 1.84 -3.00 -5.39
N GLY A 73 2.96 -2.47 -4.92
CA GLY A 73 2.98 -1.26 -4.10
C GLY A 73 2.37 -0.05 -4.81
N PHE A 74 2.68 0.13 -6.10
CA PHE A 74 2.07 1.15 -6.94
C PHE A 74 0.56 0.93 -7.13
N LEU A 75 0.15 -0.33 -7.33
CA LEU A 75 -1.26 -0.69 -7.48
C LEU A 75 -2.05 -0.40 -6.21
N LEU A 76 -1.48 -0.71 -5.04
CA LEU A 76 -2.07 -0.42 -3.73
C LEU A 76 -2.21 1.09 -3.50
N ASP A 77 -1.19 1.87 -3.84
CA ASP A 77 -1.27 3.35 -3.77
C ASP A 77 -2.34 3.91 -4.71
N ARG A 78 -2.42 3.37 -5.95
CA ARG A 78 -3.44 3.73 -6.94
C ARG A 78 -4.85 3.38 -6.49
N LEU A 79 -5.03 2.20 -5.88
CA LEU A 79 -6.31 1.78 -5.28
C LEU A 79 -6.71 2.71 -4.14
N MET A 80 -5.78 3.07 -3.26
CA MET A 80 -6.04 4.03 -2.19
C MET A 80 -6.48 5.40 -2.72
N LEU A 81 -5.80 5.92 -3.76
CA LEU A 81 -6.19 7.15 -4.42
C LEU A 81 -7.58 7.06 -5.08
N SER A 82 -7.91 5.91 -5.68
CA SER A 82 -9.23 5.70 -6.29
C SER A 82 -10.32 5.60 -5.22
N LEU A 83 -10.06 4.90 -4.12
CA LEU A 83 -10.97 4.81 -2.98
C LEU A 83 -11.18 6.19 -2.32
N GLN A 84 -10.10 6.98 -2.18
CA GLN A 84 -10.19 8.35 -1.69
C GLN A 84 -11.08 9.21 -2.59
N LYS A 85 -10.95 9.10 -3.93
CA LYS A 85 -11.83 9.80 -4.87
C LYS A 85 -13.27 9.33 -4.77
N SER A 86 -13.52 8.02 -4.72
CA SER A 86 -14.88 7.47 -4.62
C SER A 86 -15.58 7.88 -3.31
N PHE A 87 -14.88 7.85 -2.17
CA PHE A 87 -15.44 8.29 -0.89
C PHE A 87 -15.56 9.81 -0.74
N SER A 88 -14.73 10.58 -1.47
CA SER A 88 -14.87 12.05 -1.53
C SER A 88 -16.10 12.44 -2.36
N TRP A 89 -16.40 11.73 -3.45
CA TRP A 89 -17.51 12.04 -4.35
C TRP A 89 -18.88 11.83 -3.72
N ASP A 90 -19.01 10.85 -2.82
CA ASP A 90 -20.27 10.53 -2.14
C ASP A 90 -20.72 11.63 -1.13
N LYS A 91 -19.79 12.50 -0.68
CA LYS A 91 -20.12 13.55 0.30
C LYS A 91 -20.43 14.91 -0.30
N ASP A 92 -19.92 15.22 -1.49
CA ASP A 92 -20.30 16.45 -2.21
C ASP A 92 -21.75 16.38 -2.74
N ALA A 93 -22.32 15.17 -2.90
CA ALA A 93 -23.72 14.97 -3.26
C ALA A 93 -24.71 15.31 -2.12
N ILE A 94 -24.25 15.38 -0.87
CA ILE A 94 -25.12 15.64 0.31
C ILE A 94 -25.19 17.15 0.64
N VAL A 95 -24.43 18.00 -0.07
CA VAL A 95 -24.37 19.47 0.15
C VAL A 95 -25.16 20.25 -0.91
N ARG A 96 -26.01 19.59 -1.71
CA ARG A 96 -27.01 20.26 -2.55
C ARG A 96 -28.43 19.96 -2.09
#